data_AF-A0A5K0ZET5-F1
#
_entry.id   AF-A0A5K0ZET5-F1
#
_cell.length_a   1.000
_cell.length_b   1.000
_cell.length_c   1.000
_cell.angle_alpha   90.00
_cell.angle_beta   90.00
_cell.angle_gamma   90.00
#
_symmetry.space_group_name_H-M   'P 1'
#
loop_
_entity.id
_entity.type
_entity.pdbx_description
1 polymer ?
#
loop_
_entity_poly.entity_id
_entity_poly.type
_entity_poly.pdbx_seq_one_letter_code
_entity_poly.pdbx_strand_id
1 'polypeptide(L)'
;MERVKDECYATKAQLHRKNNLTNLKFEYDRQMDVTERKKVEAVLEKLTPPTYLECMELNGYVGRMLPLSWLANNSSLRVLRLEHCMSLETLPTLPVTLTDLDLSYCSELVAIPPTAPSLKSLSISFCPHISLLPFFPSMETTEVASLDSWERWASGRTTAGETVASMPCLQKLKILNCQRLKHLPPPVFPCLEYLMIKGCVQLHVLWEDEQDSNSSQKEAIDLPRLKFLKLRELQELSALAKGTTSLPMLEELRIELCPRLTWLPEGLMEDLPKLTTLLLLDLEELACLAQGTIKLPKLERLWVGGCPKLTSQQVDMLLQNHTQLTHLWLKKLERLRKLSALVRGDASFLKLEEMRIELCPMLSSIPDGLLKSLPKLRKLELLQLYQMTSLSEQGTVSLPKLESLWVIGCPNLSYRQLGRLTHDLPQLTSLFLGWLSWLRSLPQQITNIPKLETLEISHCPNLVSVPDGLTRRLGSGLEISNCQ
;
A
#
# COMPACT_ATOMS: atom_id res chain seq x y z
N MET A 1 -1.88 16.00 37.61
CA MET A 1 -0.41 15.86 37.46
C MET A 1 0.24 16.27 38.77
N GLU A 2 0.74 15.32 39.55
CA GLU A 2 1.61 15.62 40.70
C GLU A 2 3.05 15.74 40.19
N ARG A 3 3.70 16.88 40.41
CA ARG A 3 5.11 17.07 40.02
C ARG A 3 6.00 16.51 41.13
N VAL A 4 6.58 15.34 40.91
CA VAL A 4 7.53 14.70 41.83
C VAL A 4 8.94 15.12 41.42
N LYS A 5 9.54 16.06 42.16
CA LYS A 5 10.84 16.65 41.82
C LYS A 5 12.05 15.97 42.47
N ASP A 6 11.83 15.20 43.53
CA ASP A 6 12.90 14.53 44.27
C ASP A 6 12.40 13.24 44.96
N GLU A 7 13.35 12.49 45.52
CA GLU A 7 13.13 11.22 46.22
C GLU A 7 12.22 11.33 47.46
N CYS A 8 12.19 12.51 48.11
CA CYS A 8 11.34 12.74 49.27
C CYS A 8 9.88 12.88 48.84
N TYR A 9 9.61 13.63 47.77
CA TYR A 9 8.28 13.72 47.17
C TYR A 9 7.84 12.38 46.57
N ALA A 10 8.76 11.60 45.99
CA ALA A 10 8.47 10.26 45.48
C ALA A 10 7.97 9.32 46.58
N THR A 11 8.65 9.32 47.72
CA THR A 11 8.28 8.51 48.88
C THR A 11 6.94 8.96 49.47
N LYS A 12 6.66 10.26 49.47
CA LYS A 12 5.39 10.85 49.95
C LYS A 12 4.21 10.55 49.04
N ALA A 13 4.44 10.32 47.74
CA ALA A 13 3.38 10.02 46.78
C ALA A 13 2.65 8.70 47.08
N GLN A 14 3.33 7.74 47.73
CA GLN A 14 2.80 6.45 48.19
C GLN A 14 1.90 5.77 47.14
N LEU A 15 2.36 5.68 45.88
CA LEU A 15 1.54 5.20 44.77
C LEU A 15 0.98 3.79 45.04
N HIS A 16 1.77 2.91 45.65
CA HIS A 16 1.34 1.58 46.08
C HIS A 16 0.09 1.54 46.98
N ARG A 17 -0.26 2.63 47.68
CA ARG A 17 -1.47 2.72 48.53
C ARG A 17 -2.69 3.26 47.81
N LYS A 18 -2.56 3.69 46.55
CA LYS A 18 -3.67 4.25 45.76
C LYS A 18 -4.50 3.12 45.14
N ASN A 19 -5.41 2.55 45.93
CA ASN A 19 -6.23 1.35 45.63
C ASN A 19 -7.04 1.34 44.32
N ASN A 20 -7.22 2.49 43.66
CA ASN A 20 -7.99 2.62 42.42
C ASN A 20 -7.12 3.04 41.22
N LEU A 21 -5.79 3.01 41.36
CA LEU A 21 -4.87 3.41 40.31
C LEU A 21 -4.58 2.21 39.40
N THR A 22 -5.30 2.12 38.29
CA THR A 22 -5.13 1.08 37.25
C THR A 22 -4.24 1.53 36.10
N ASN A 23 -4.13 2.85 35.89
CA ASN A 23 -3.38 3.47 34.81
C ASN A 23 -2.39 4.46 35.38
N LEU A 24 -1.13 4.34 35.00
CA LEU A 24 -0.07 5.23 35.45
C LEU A 24 0.70 5.78 34.27
N LYS A 25 0.66 7.11 34.10
CA LYS A 25 1.42 7.83 33.09
C LYS A 25 2.45 8.73 33.75
N PHE A 26 3.71 8.58 33.35
CA PHE A 26 4.79 9.50 33.66
C PHE A 26 5.18 10.28 32.42
N GLU A 27 5.28 11.59 32.56
CA GLU A 27 5.62 12.50 31.48
C GLU A 27 6.78 13.39 31.94
N TYR A 28 7.93 13.19 31.33
CA TYR A 28 9.15 13.96 31.56
C TYR A 28 9.33 15.00 30.47
N ASP A 29 10.06 16.06 30.80
CA ASP A 29 10.47 17.04 29.81
C ASP A 29 11.45 16.38 28.82
N ARG A 30 11.16 16.48 27.53
CA ARG A 30 11.99 15.90 26.45
C ARG A 30 13.35 16.61 26.32
N GLN A 31 13.49 17.79 26.93
CA GLN A 31 14.73 18.56 26.98
C GLN A 31 15.50 18.38 28.30
N MET A 32 15.06 17.46 29.16
CA MET A 32 15.68 17.24 30.47
C MET A 32 17.14 16.80 30.31
N ASP A 33 18.02 17.42 31.11
CA ASP A 33 19.46 17.16 31.03
C ASP A 33 19.80 15.72 31.43
N VAL A 34 20.58 15.04 30.59
CA VAL A 34 21.09 13.68 30.81
C VAL A 34 21.92 13.59 32.10
N THR A 35 22.48 14.70 32.59
CA THR A 35 23.19 14.73 33.88
C THR A 35 22.27 14.42 35.08
N GLU A 36 20.95 14.63 34.95
CA GLU A 36 19.97 14.33 36.00
C GLU A 36 19.54 12.86 36.04
N ARG A 37 20.03 12.03 35.10
CA ARG A 37 19.69 10.61 34.94
C ARG A 37 19.63 9.83 36.25
N LYS A 38 20.70 9.89 37.05
CA LYS A 38 20.79 9.14 38.31
C LYS A 38 19.73 9.55 39.33
N LYS A 39 19.37 10.84 39.35
CA LYS A 39 18.31 11.35 40.23
C LYS A 39 16.95 10.82 39.79
N VAL A 40 16.68 10.83 38.48
CA VAL A 40 15.41 10.37 37.90
C VAL A 40 15.23 8.87 38.13
N GLU A 41 16.28 8.07 37.92
CA GLU A 41 16.29 6.64 38.24
C GLU A 41 15.98 6.40 39.73
N ALA A 42 16.63 7.14 40.64
CA ALA A 42 16.39 7.02 42.08
C ALA A 42 14.96 7.43 42.49
N VAL A 43 14.41 8.46 41.85
CA VAL A 43 13.02 8.90 42.03
C VAL A 43 12.05 7.81 41.55
N LEU A 44 12.31 7.22 40.37
CA LEU A 44 11.50 6.13 39.83
C LEU A 44 11.50 4.90 40.75
N GLU A 45 12.66 4.48 41.25
CA GLU A 45 12.76 3.31 42.14
C GLU A 45 11.89 3.49 43.40
N LYS A 46 11.85 4.71 43.96
CA LYS A 46 11.05 5.03 45.15
C LYS A 46 9.54 5.19 44.87
N LEU A 47 9.15 5.56 43.66
CA LEU A 47 7.74 5.78 43.31
C LEU A 47 6.88 4.50 43.35
N THR A 48 7.49 3.31 43.42
CA THR A 48 6.86 1.98 43.64
C THR A 48 5.38 1.91 43.23
N PRO A 49 5.09 1.59 41.95
CA PRO A 49 3.72 1.50 41.45
C PRO A 49 2.93 0.36 42.13
N PRO A 50 1.58 0.43 42.11
CA PRO A 50 0.75 -0.69 42.52
C PRO A 50 0.98 -1.95 41.68
N THR A 51 0.83 -3.11 42.31
CA THR A 51 0.98 -4.43 41.67
C THR A 51 -0.22 -4.84 40.79
N TYR A 52 -1.31 -4.09 40.86
CA TYR A 52 -2.54 -4.27 40.08
C TYR A 52 -2.72 -3.26 38.94
N LEU A 53 -1.67 -2.52 38.55
CA LEU A 53 -1.76 -1.66 37.37
C LEU A 53 -2.03 -2.49 36.11
N GLU A 54 -2.94 -2.01 35.27
CA GLU A 54 -3.27 -2.60 33.98
C GLU A 54 -2.49 -1.91 32.85
N CYS A 55 -2.21 -0.62 32.98
CA CYS A 55 -1.52 0.19 31.97
C CYS A 55 -0.44 1.08 32.58
N MET A 56 0.75 1.04 31.99
CA MET A 56 1.88 1.88 32.35
C MET A 56 2.42 2.60 31.11
N GLU A 57 2.50 3.92 31.18
CA GLU A 57 3.04 4.78 30.13
C GLU A 57 4.18 5.63 30.69
N LEU A 58 5.30 5.66 29.98
CA LEU A 58 6.47 6.45 30.34
C LEU A 58 6.93 7.22 29.10
N ASN A 59 6.85 8.55 29.17
CA ASN A 59 7.26 9.44 28.08
C ASN A 59 8.43 10.32 28.51
N GLY A 60 9.50 10.36 27.72
CA GLY A 60 10.65 11.25 27.90
C GLY A 60 11.65 10.79 28.98
N TYR A 61 11.64 9.51 29.37
CA TYR A 61 12.53 9.01 30.42
C TYR A 61 14.00 8.98 29.99
N VAL A 62 14.86 9.60 30.80
CA VAL A 62 16.29 9.74 30.53
C VAL A 62 17.16 8.67 31.21
N GLY A 63 16.56 7.74 31.95
CA GLY A 63 17.26 6.62 32.59
C GLY A 63 17.73 5.55 31.61
N ARG A 64 18.78 4.82 31.98
CA ARG A 64 19.32 3.69 31.19
C ARG A 64 18.52 2.41 31.37
N MET A 65 17.88 2.25 32.52
CA MET A 65 17.13 1.05 32.87
C MET A 65 15.82 1.42 33.56
N LEU A 66 14.79 0.60 33.36
CA LEU A 66 13.59 0.66 34.17
C LEU A 66 13.81 -0.10 35.49
N PRO A 67 13.21 0.35 36.61
CA PRO A 67 13.19 -0.41 37.85
C PRO A 67 12.67 -1.84 37.61
N LEU A 68 13.46 -2.85 37.98
CA LEU A 68 13.05 -4.27 37.86
C LEU A 68 11.76 -4.52 38.65
N SER A 69 11.62 -3.85 39.79
CA SER A 69 10.48 -3.95 40.71
C SER A 69 9.14 -3.56 40.08
N TRP A 70 9.13 -2.71 39.04
CA TRP A 70 7.91 -2.24 38.39
C TRP A 70 7.26 -3.30 37.52
N LEU A 71 8.07 -4.09 36.82
CA LEU A 71 7.60 -5.09 35.87
C LEU A 71 7.58 -6.50 36.48
N ALA A 72 8.57 -6.85 37.32
CA ALA A 72 8.64 -8.18 37.93
C ALA A 72 7.51 -8.45 38.95
N ASN A 73 7.08 -7.42 39.70
CA ASN A 73 6.10 -7.58 40.77
C ASN A 73 4.66 -7.28 40.34
N ASN A 74 4.44 -6.87 39.09
CA ASN A 74 3.10 -6.54 38.60
C ASN A 74 2.47 -7.75 37.90
N SER A 75 1.42 -8.29 38.50
CA SER A 75 0.72 -9.47 38.00
C SER A 75 -0.51 -9.15 37.15
N SER A 76 -0.79 -7.87 36.89
CA SER A 76 -1.99 -7.41 36.18
C SER A 76 -1.69 -6.54 34.96
N LEU A 77 -0.42 -6.19 34.73
CA LEU A 77 -0.02 -5.28 33.66
C LEU A 77 -0.30 -5.92 32.30
N ARG A 78 -1.12 -5.22 31.51
CA ARG A 78 -1.51 -5.61 30.15
C ARG A 78 -0.86 -4.71 29.11
N VAL A 79 -0.70 -3.43 29.42
CA VAL A 79 -0.20 -2.42 28.48
C VAL A 79 1.05 -1.75 29.03
N LEU A 80 2.13 -1.76 28.25
CA LEU A 80 3.35 -1.02 28.53
C LEU A 80 3.69 -0.14 27.33
N ARG A 81 3.77 1.18 27.53
CA ARG A 81 4.16 2.14 26.50
C ARG A 81 5.37 2.95 26.94
N LEU A 82 6.43 2.89 26.15
CA LEU A 82 7.66 3.66 26.37
C LEU A 82 7.89 4.53 25.15
N GLU A 83 7.76 5.85 25.33
CA GLU A 83 7.85 6.83 24.26
C GLU A 83 8.97 7.82 24.56
N HIS A 84 9.83 8.13 23.60
CA HIS A 84 10.94 9.08 23.77
C HIS A 84 11.88 8.73 24.95
N CYS A 85 12.00 7.46 25.30
CA CYS A 85 12.94 6.96 26.31
C CYS A 85 14.34 6.81 25.68
N MET A 86 14.92 7.91 25.19
CA MET A 86 16.07 7.89 24.29
C MET A 86 17.31 7.22 24.90
N SER A 87 17.46 7.29 26.22
CA SER A 87 18.60 6.76 26.98
C SER A 87 18.45 5.31 27.41
N LEU A 88 17.29 4.69 27.19
CA LEU A 88 16.97 3.36 27.69
C LEU A 88 17.77 2.30 26.90
N GLU A 89 18.67 1.61 27.58
CA GLU A 89 19.58 0.63 26.95
C GLU A 89 18.99 -0.78 26.94
N THR A 90 18.28 -1.15 28.01
CA THR A 90 17.74 -2.50 28.20
C THR A 90 16.36 -2.48 28.85
N LEU A 91 15.56 -3.48 28.51
CA LEU A 91 14.30 -3.78 29.19
C LEU A 91 14.52 -4.93 30.19
N PRO A 92 13.99 -4.81 31.43
CA PRO A 92 13.94 -5.95 32.35
C PRO A 92 12.95 -7.01 31.84
N THR A 93 12.86 -8.14 32.53
CA THR A 93 11.88 -9.19 32.22
C THR A 93 10.46 -8.63 32.15
N LEU A 94 9.85 -8.74 30.96
CA LEU A 94 8.49 -8.28 30.74
C LEU A 94 7.49 -9.18 31.47
N PRO A 95 6.37 -8.63 32.00
CA PRO A 95 5.35 -9.42 32.69
C PRO A 95 4.70 -10.43 31.75
N VAL A 96 4.42 -11.63 32.26
CA VAL A 96 3.76 -12.69 31.48
C VAL A 96 2.34 -12.33 31.07
N THR A 97 1.68 -11.40 31.78
CA THR A 97 0.33 -10.90 31.49
C THR A 97 0.27 -9.82 30.43
N LEU A 98 1.43 -9.33 29.96
CA LEU A 98 1.51 -8.21 29.03
C LEU A 98 0.91 -8.62 27.68
N THR A 99 -0.08 -7.85 27.22
CA THR A 99 -0.78 -8.07 25.94
C THR A 99 -0.35 -7.05 24.89
N ASP A 100 0.06 -5.85 25.30
CA ASP A 100 0.37 -4.74 24.39
C ASP A 100 1.67 -4.06 24.81
N LEU A 101 2.62 -3.98 23.87
CA LEU A 101 3.91 -3.32 24.04
C LEU A 101 4.13 -2.28 22.94
N ASP A 102 4.33 -1.03 23.34
CA ASP A 102 4.70 0.07 22.45
C ASP A 102 6.06 0.63 22.85
N LEU A 103 7.00 0.62 21.92
CA LEU A 103 8.36 1.14 22.07
C LEU A 103 8.64 2.14 20.96
N SER A 104 8.57 3.42 21.27
CA SER A 104 8.71 4.49 20.28
C SER A 104 9.82 5.46 20.67
N TYR A 105 10.74 5.76 19.76
CA TYR A 105 11.89 6.66 19.98
C TYR A 105 12.79 6.25 21.16
N CYS A 106 13.08 4.95 21.30
CA CYS A 106 14.04 4.42 22.28
C CYS A 106 15.40 4.19 21.58
N SER A 107 16.17 5.26 21.43
CA SER A 107 17.36 5.28 20.57
C SER A 107 18.46 4.30 20.99
N GLU A 108 18.74 4.20 22.30
CA GLU A 108 19.80 3.32 22.84
C GLU A 108 19.35 1.87 23.07
N LEU A 109 18.08 1.53 22.83
CA LEU A 109 17.55 0.20 23.14
C LEU A 109 18.09 -0.85 22.16
N VAL A 110 18.76 -1.87 22.70
CA VAL A 110 19.48 -2.87 21.87
C VAL A 110 18.67 -4.15 21.63
N ALA A 111 17.81 -4.54 22.57
CA ALA A 111 17.07 -5.80 22.50
C ALA A 111 15.76 -5.78 23.27
N ILE A 112 14.85 -6.68 22.87
CA ILE A 112 13.60 -6.94 23.57
C ILE A 112 13.69 -8.34 24.20
N PRO A 113 13.44 -8.48 25.52
CA PRO A 113 13.49 -9.78 26.17
C PRO A 113 12.33 -10.68 25.68
N PRO A 114 12.58 -11.97 25.43
CA PRO A 114 11.56 -12.91 24.92
C PRO A 114 10.57 -13.40 25.99
N THR A 115 10.35 -12.63 27.07
CA THR A 115 9.70 -13.10 28.30
C THR A 115 8.20 -12.79 28.41
N ALA A 116 7.52 -12.47 27.30
CA ALA A 116 6.09 -12.10 27.28
C ALA A 116 5.27 -13.02 26.34
N PRO A 117 4.94 -14.26 26.76
CA PRO A 117 4.26 -15.23 25.89
C PRO A 117 2.84 -14.82 25.50
N SER A 118 2.13 -14.04 26.33
CA SER A 118 0.76 -13.57 26.09
C SER A 118 0.68 -12.28 25.28
N LEU A 119 1.80 -11.78 24.75
CA LEU A 119 1.83 -10.56 23.96
C LEU A 119 1.04 -10.73 22.66
N LYS A 120 0.05 -9.85 22.46
CA LYS A 120 -0.87 -9.83 21.31
C LYS A 120 -0.54 -8.71 20.33
N SER A 121 -0.11 -7.56 20.83
CA SER A 121 0.25 -6.39 20.02
C SER A 121 1.65 -5.91 20.35
N LEU A 122 2.45 -5.70 19.31
CA LEU A 122 3.79 -5.13 19.39
C LEU A 122 3.93 -3.99 18.38
N SER A 123 4.20 -2.78 18.88
CA SER A 123 4.56 -1.62 18.07
C SER A 123 5.96 -1.16 18.46
N ILE A 124 6.85 -1.06 17.48
CA ILE A 124 8.21 -0.56 17.68
C ILE A 124 8.51 0.47 16.59
N SER A 125 8.89 1.68 16.98
CA SER A 125 9.24 2.74 16.05
C SER A 125 10.49 3.50 16.48
N PHE A 126 11.40 3.77 15.53
CA PHE A 126 12.60 4.59 15.77
C PHE A 126 13.50 4.04 16.91
N CYS A 127 13.78 2.75 16.88
CA CYS A 127 14.70 2.06 17.80
C CYS A 127 15.89 1.47 16.98
N PRO A 128 16.85 2.30 16.55
CA PRO A 128 17.81 1.97 15.50
C PRO A 128 18.81 0.87 15.87
N HIS A 129 19.05 0.62 17.17
CA HIS A 129 20.01 -0.38 17.63
C HIS A 129 19.43 -1.79 17.82
N ILE A 130 18.11 -1.96 17.71
CA ILE A 130 17.49 -3.29 17.76
C ILE A 130 17.89 -4.08 16.52
N SER A 131 18.68 -5.14 16.72
CA SER A 131 19.18 -6.00 15.65
C SER A 131 18.40 -7.31 15.50
N LEU A 132 17.74 -7.75 16.56
CA LEU A 132 17.07 -9.04 16.65
C LEU A 132 15.70 -8.90 17.34
N LEU A 133 14.64 -9.38 16.67
CA LEU A 133 13.30 -9.43 17.26
C LEU A 133 12.95 -10.85 17.73
N PRO A 134 12.45 -11.02 18.97
CA PRO A 134 12.05 -12.31 19.51
C PRO A 134 10.71 -12.79 18.91
N PHE A 135 10.46 -14.10 19.02
CA PHE A 135 9.19 -14.71 18.65
C PHE A 135 8.20 -14.66 19.82
N PHE A 136 6.98 -14.15 19.56
CA PHE A 136 5.88 -14.15 20.52
C PHE A 136 4.74 -15.06 20.01
N PRO A 137 4.37 -16.13 20.73
CA PRO A 137 3.48 -17.17 20.21
C PRO A 137 2.02 -16.71 20.08
N SER A 138 1.55 -15.83 20.98
CA SER A 138 0.18 -15.30 20.97
C SER A 138 0.02 -13.99 20.19
N MET A 139 1.03 -13.59 19.42
CA MET A 139 1.03 -12.31 18.73
C MET A 139 0.00 -12.28 17.60
N GLU A 140 -0.86 -11.26 17.60
CA GLU A 140 -1.93 -11.06 16.61
C GLU A 140 -1.57 -9.92 15.65
N THR A 141 -0.91 -8.87 16.16
CA THR A 141 -0.54 -7.68 15.39
C THR A 141 0.89 -7.22 15.70
N THR A 142 1.63 -6.89 14.65
CA THR A 142 2.99 -6.36 14.78
C THR A 142 3.22 -5.22 13.80
N GLU A 143 3.69 -4.08 14.30
CA GLU A 143 4.12 -2.94 13.51
C GLU A 143 5.55 -2.56 13.90
N VAL A 144 6.47 -2.66 12.94
CA VAL A 144 7.89 -2.34 13.12
C VAL A 144 8.28 -1.24 12.15
N ALA A 145 8.82 -0.14 12.67
CA ALA A 145 9.17 1.03 11.88
C ALA A 145 10.57 1.57 12.22
N SER A 146 11.38 1.85 11.19
CA SER A 146 12.67 2.52 11.33
C SER A 146 13.63 1.80 12.31
N LEU A 147 13.78 0.48 12.16
CA LEU A 147 14.82 -0.30 12.85
C LEU A 147 16.03 -0.48 11.93
N ASP A 148 17.02 0.41 12.07
CA ASP A 148 18.15 0.51 11.16
C ASP A 148 19.16 -0.64 11.28
N SER A 149 19.26 -1.27 12.46
CA SER A 149 20.14 -2.41 12.70
C SER A 149 19.45 -3.76 12.54
N TRP A 150 18.13 -3.79 12.30
CA TRP A 150 17.36 -5.03 12.26
C TRP A 150 17.65 -5.81 10.98
N GLU A 151 18.27 -6.98 11.15
CA GLU A 151 18.65 -7.86 10.04
C GLU A 151 17.73 -9.07 9.92
N ARG A 152 17.34 -9.67 11.05
CA ARG A 152 16.61 -10.94 11.09
C ARG A 152 15.72 -11.08 12.33
N TRP A 153 14.77 -12.00 12.26
CA TRP A 153 14.05 -12.51 13.43
C TRP A 153 14.92 -13.53 14.18
N ALA A 154 14.71 -13.70 15.49
CA ALA A 154 15.44 -14.66 16.30
C ALA A 154 15.13 -16.11 15.92
N SER A 155 15.90 -16.77 15.06
CA SER A 155 15.65 -18.16 14.69
C SER A 155 15.79 -19.10 15.90
N GLY A 156 14.66 -19.69 16.33
CA GLY A 156 14.65 -20.68 17.40
C GLY A 156 15.05 -22.05 16.84
N ARG A 157 16.26 -22.52 17.15
CA ARG A 157 16.56 -23.96 17.09
C ARG A 157 16.30 -24.55 18.46
N THR A 158 15.32 -25.45 18.59
CA THR A 158 15.23 -26.31 19.75
C THR A 158 16.25 -27.45 19.60
N THR A 159 16.73 -28.00 20.71
CA THR A 159 17.70 -29.12 20.77
C THR A 159 17.20 -30.43 20.15
N ALA A 160 16.01 -30.43 19.53
CA ALA A 160 15.35 -31.58 18.94
C ALA A 160 14.96 -31.38 17.45
N GLY A 161 15.63 -30.48 16.72
CA GLY A 161 15.71 -30.52 15.25
C GLY A 161 14.44 -30.24 14.42
N GLU A 162 13.23 -30.11 15.01
CA GLU A 162 11.99 -30.18 14.21
C GLU A 162 10.95 -29.08 14.46
N THR A 163 11.31 -27.86 14.91
CA THR A 163 10.32 -26.77 14.90
C THR A 163 10.92 -25.43 14.52
N VAL A 164 10.49 -24.91 13.35
CA VAL A 164 10.62 -23.51 12.97
C VAL A 164 9.80 -22.70 13.97
N ALA A 165 10.44 -21.82 14.75
CA ALA A 165 9.76 -20.95 15.71
C ALA A 165 8.61 -20.21 15.00
N SER A 166 7.36 -20.60 15.26
CA SER A 166 6.13 -20.12 14.60
C SER A 166 5.45 -18.99 15.37
N MET A 167 4.83 -18.03 14.66
CA MET A 167 3.85 -17.09 15.21
C MET A 167 2.47 -17.49 14.68
N PRO A 168 1.86 -18.52 15.29
CA PRO A 168 0.66 -19.14 14.74
C PRO A 168 -0.55 -18.20 14.73
N CYS A 169 -0.55 -17.16 15.57
CA CYS A 169 -1.68 -16.25 15.72
C CYS A 169 -1.54 -14.94 14.93
N LEU A 170 -0.41 -14.68 14.26
CA LEU A 170 -0.15 -13.38 13.64
C LEU A 170 -1.10 -13.13 12.48
N GLN A 171 -1.93 -12.09 12.57
CA GLN A 171 -2.92 -11.71 11.56
C GLN A 171 -2.48 -10.49 10.76
N LYS A 172 -1.78 -9.53 11.38
CA LYS A 172 -1.36 -8.29 10.73
C LYS A 172 0.10 -7.99 10.99
N LEU A 173 0.88 -7.88 9.92
CA LEU A 173 2.29 -7.52 9.96
C LEU A 173 2.54 -6.27 9.10
N LYS A 174 3.13 -5.24 9.71
CA LYS A 174 3.58 -4.03 9.03
C LYS A 174 5.06 -3.81 9.31
N ILE A 175 5.83 -3.60 8.26
CA ILE A 175 7.26 -3.32 8.33
C ILE A 175 7.53 -2.05 7.53
N LEU A 176 8.06 -1.02 8.18
CA LEU A 176 8.24 0.31 7.60
C LEU A 176 9.71 0.74 7.76
N ASN A 177 10.33 1.20 6.69
CA ASN A 177 11.63 1.86 6.70
C ASN A 177 12.77 1.10 7.42
N CYS A 178 12.76 -0.25 7.43
CA CYS A 178 13.80 -1.06 8.06
C CYS A 178 14.92 -1.34 7.05
N GLN A 179 16.04 -0.62 7.18
CA GLN A 179 17.04 -0.51 6.10
C GLN A 179 17.95 -1.73 5.93
N ARG A 180 18.10 -2.57 6.96
CA ARG A 180 18.96 -3.76 6.93
C ARG A 180 18.24 -5.09 6.80
N LEU A 181 16.91 -5.07 6.72
CA LEU A 181 16.11 -6.27 6.56
C LEU A 181 16.34 -6.86 5.16
N LYS A 182 16.86 -8.09 5.09
CA LYS A 182 17.22 -8.76 3.83
C LYS A 182 16.18 -9.76 3.34
N HIS A 183 15.53 -10.45 4.26
CA HIS A 183 14.46 -11.43 4.02
C HIS A 183 13.55 -11.54 5.25
N LEU A 184 12.33 -12.02 5.05
CA LEU A 184 11.48 -12.53 6.13
C LEU A 184 11.78 -14.02 6.33
N PRO A 185 11.61 -14.54 7.56
CA PRO A 185 11.74 -15.98 7.79
C PRO A 185 10.68 -16.75 6.96
N PRO A 186 11.02 -17.96 6.46
CA PRO A 186 10.09 -18.86 5.74
C PRO A 186 8.78 -19.02 6.50
N PRO A 187 7.62 -19.24 5.84
CA PRO A 187 6.29 -18.92 6.38
C PRO A 187 6.08 -19.39 7.82
N VAL A 188 6.34 -18.44 8.72
CA VAL A 188 6.15 -18.56 10.16
C VAL A 188 4.71 -18.22 10.57
N PHE A 189 3.91 -17.73 9.62
CA PHE A 189 2.69 -16.95 9.84
C PHE A 189 1.44 -17.58 9.18
N PRO A 190 0.97 -18.76 9.62
CA PRO A 190 -0.15 -19.45 8.98
C PRO A 190 -1.49 -18.70 9.05
N CYS A 191 -1.65 -17.78 10.00
CA CYS A 191 -2.86 -16.97 10.16
C CYS A 191 -2.78 -15.56 9.54
N LEU A 192 -1.69 -15.23 8.82
CA LEU A 192 -1.47 -13.88 8.33
C LEU A 192 -2.54 -13.47 7.32
N GLU A 193 -3.26 -12.39 7.61
CA GLU A 193 -4.29 -11.83 6.73
C GLU A 193 -3.83 -10.55 6.02
N TYR A 194 -2.93 -9.78 6.65
CA TYR A 194 -2.46 -8.49 6.16
C TYR A 194 -0.94 -8.38 6.29
N LEU A 195 -0.26 -8.16 5.16
CA LEU A 195 1.16 -7.87 5.09
C LEU A 195 1.40 -6.55 4.36
N MET A 196 2.09 -5.62 5.03
CA MET A 196 2.56 -4.38 4.41
C MET A 196 4.03 -4.16 4.67
N ILE A 197 4.81 -3.94 3.62
CA ILE A 197 6.23 -3.61 3.71
C ILE A 197 6.48 -2.33 2.91
N LYS A 198 7.04 -1.31 3.56
CA LYS A 198 7.35 -0.01 2.95
C LYS A 198 8.78 0.40 3.23
N GLY A 199 9.50 0.91 2.23
CA GLY A 199 10.77 1.63 2.43
C GLY A 199 11.93 0.77 2.96
N CYS A 200 11.85 -0.55 2.82
CA CYS A 200 12.92 -1.49 3.22
C CYS A 200 13.84 -1.72 2.01
N VAL A 201 14.88 -0.90 1.89
CA VAL A 201 15.63 -0.81 0.63
C VAL A 201 16.51 -2.02 0.33
N GLN A 202 17.02 -2.72 1.35
CA GLN A 202 17.88 -3.91 1.18
C GLN A 202 17.11 -5.23 1.07
N LEU A 203 15.77 -5.19 1.12
CA LEU A 203 14.93 -6.38 1.02
C LEU A 203 14.94 -6.89 -0.42
N HIS A 204 15.69 -7.96 -0.66
CA HIS A 204 15.90 -8.51 -2.00
C HIS A 204 14.83 -9.54 -2.39
N VAL A 205 14.43 -10.39 -1.44
CA VAL A 205 13.33 -11.36 -1.58
C VAL A 205 12.50 -11.33 -0.30
N LEU A 206 11.17 -11.53 -0.38
CA LEU A 206 10.36 -11.60 0.84
C LEU A 206 10.64 -12.88 1.62
N TRP A 207 10.66 -14.02 0.95
CA TRP A 207 10.91 -15.32 1.57
C TRP A 207 12.06 -16.04 0.88
N GLU A 208 13.09 -16.33 1.65
CA GLU A 208 14.27 -17.09 1.24
C GLU A 208 14.26 -18.42 1.98
N ASP A 209 14.42 -19.52 1.24
CA ASP A 209 14.61 -20.85 1.83
C ASP A 209 15.99 -20.86 2.52
N GLU A 210 16.05 -21.07 3.83
CA GLU A 210 17.32 -21.17 4.57
C GLU A 210 18.01 -22.53 4.33
N GLN A 211 17.45 -23.43 3.52
CA GLN A 211 18.10 -24.69 3.21
C GLN A 211 19.26 -24.55 2.22
N ASP A 212 20.37 -25.18 2.61
CA ASP A 212 21.63 -25.31 1.89
C ASP A 212 21.47 -25.58 0.39
N SER A 213 22.45 -25.13 -0.37
CA SER A 213 22.58 -25.24 -1.83
C SER A 213 22.56 -26.68 -2.41
N ASN A 214 22.14 -27.70 -1.64
CA ASN A 214 22.20 -29.12 -1.95
C ASN A 214 20.88 -29.91 -1.76
N SER A 215 19.74 -29.32 -1.38
CA SER A 215 18.44 -30.04 -1.36
C SER A 215 17.56 -29.64 -2.56
N SER A 216 17.13 -30.64 -3.34
CA SER A 216 16.33 -30.46 -4.57
C SER A 216 14.84 -30.20 -4.32
N GLN A 217 14.44 -29.93 -3.07
CA GLN A 217 13.05 -29.61 -2.72
C GLN A 217 12.95 -28.11 -2.45
N LYS A 218 12.55 -27.34 -3.46
CA LYS A 218 12.10 -25.95 -3.26
C LYS A 218 10.89 -25.99 -2.33
N GLU A 219 11.01 -25.51 -1.10
CA GLU A 219 9.85 -25.42 -0.21
C GLU A 219 8.81 -24.45 -0.81
N ALA A 220 7.56 -24.91 -0.86
CA ALA A 220 6.43 -24.09 -1.29
C ALA A 220 6.03 -23.16 -0.15
N ILE A 221 5.95 -21.86 -0.41
CA ILE A 221 5.48 -20.87 0.56
C ILE A 221 3.95 -20.81 0.48
N ASP A 222 3.29 -21.30 1.51
CA ASP A 222 1.82 -21.24 1.61
C ASP A 222 1.40 -20.20 2.65
N LEU A 223 0.62 -19.20 2.23
CA LEU A 223 -0.03 -18.23 3.11
C LEU A 223 -1.55 -18.31 2.90
N PRO A 224 -2.22 -19.31 3.50
CA PRO A 224 -3.58 -19.69 3.13
C PRO A 224 -4.64 -18.68 3.55
N ARG A 225 -4.30 -17.68 4.38
CA ARG A 225 -5.22 -16.65 4.88
C ARG A 225 -4.92 -15.24 4.40
N LEU A 226 -3.84 -15.04 3.63
CA LEU A 226 -3.42 -13.70 3.24
C LEU A 226 -4.45 -13.07 2.31
N LYS A 227 -5.04 -11.95 2.74
CA LYS A 227 -6.04 -11.17 1.99
C LYS A 227 -5.43 -9.91 1.38
N PHE A 228 -4.49 -9.29 2.08
CA PHE A 228 -3.88 -8.03 1.67
C PHE A 228 -2.35 -8.12 1.64
N LEU A 229 -1.76 -7.91 0.46
CA LEU A 229 -0.31 -7.81 0.28
C LEU A 229 0.05 -6.45 -0.32
N LYS A 230 0.78 -5.63 0.45
CA LYS A 230 1.17 -4.28 0.05
C LYS A 230 2.68 -4.10 0.15
N LEU A 231 3.32 -3.82 -0.98
CA LEU A 231 4.76 -3.66 -1.11
C LEU A 231 5.04 -2.28 -1.70
N ARG A 232 5.84 -1.47 -1.02
CA ARG A 232 6.12 -0.09 -1.46
C ARG A 232 7.55 0.33 -1.22
N GLU A 233 8.15 1.03 -2.18
CA GLU A 233 9.48 1.64 -2.04
C GLU A 233 10.56 0.58 -1.67
N LEU A 234 10.56 -0.58 -2.35
CA LEU A 234 11.52 -1.68 -2.12
C LEU A 234 12.52 -1.73 -3.28
N GLN A 235 13.67 -1.08 -3.09
CA GLN A 235 14.63 -0.81 -4.16
C GLN A 235 15.35 -2.05 -4.69
N GLU A 236 15.69 -2.98 -3.79
CA GLU A 236 16.42 -4.21 -4.15
C GLU A 236 15.51 -5.41 -4.41
N LEU A 237 14.18 -5.28 -4.25
CA LEU A 237 13.25 -6.40 -4.40
C LEU A 237 13.25 -6.91 -5.84
N SER A 238 13.78 -8.13 -6.04
CA SER A 238 13.85 -8.77 -7.35
C SER A 238 12.80 -9.87 -7.54
N ALA A 239 12.33 -10.49 -6.46
CA ALA A 239 11.30 -11.52 -6.48
C ALA A 239 10.50 -11.55 -5.17
N LEU A 240 9.26 -12.05 -5.21
CA LEU A 240 8.48 -12.30 -3.99
C LEU A 240 9.04 -13.49 -3.20
N ALA A 241 9.42 -14.55 -3.90
CA ALA A 241 9.97 -15.77 -3.33
C ALA A 241 10.93 -16.45 -4.32
N LYS A 242 11.88 -17.24 -3.82
CA LYS A 242 12.72 -18.13 -4.64
C LYS A 242 12.03 -19.47 -5.00
N GLY A 243 10.97 -19.83 -4.29
CA GLY A 243 10.15 -21.03 -4.50
C GLY A 243 8.75 -20.71 -5.02
N THR A 244 7.87 -21.72 -5.03
CA THR A 244 6.45 -21.51 -5.33
C THR A 244 5.76 -20.78 -4.16
N THR A 245 4.69 -20.06 -4.42
CA THR A 245 3.95 -19.22 -3.46
C THR A 245 2.46 -19.32 -3.75
N SER A 246 1.71 -19.96 -2.85
CA SER A 246 0.25 -20.04 -2.96
C SER A 246 -0.41 -19.00 -2.06
N LEU A 247 -1.27 -18.15 -2.65
CA LEU A 247 -2.02 -17.09 -1.97
C LEU A 247 -3.53 -17.20 -2.30
N PRO A 248 -4.21 -18.29 -1.92
CA PRO A 248 -5.54 -18.61 -2.40
C PRO A 248 -6.63 -17.61 -1.96
N MET A 249 -6.40 -16.91 -0.84
CA MET A 249 -7.35 -15.96 -0.25
C MET A 249 -7.07 -14.50 -0.60
N LEU A 250 -6.09 -14.21 -1.47
CA LEU A 250 -5.66 -12.85 -1.75
C LEU A 250 -6.77 -12.03 -2.42
N GLU A 251 -7.16 -10.92 -1.81
CA GLU A 251 -8.20 -10.00 -2.27
C GLU A 251 -7.59 -8.73 -2.89
N GLU A 252 -6.44 -8.28 -2.37
CA GLU A 252 -5.75 -7.07 -2.82
C GLU A 252 -4.23 -7.26 -2.87
N LEU A 253 -3.64 -7.00 -4.04
CA LEU A 253 -2.20 -6.95 -4.29
C LEU A 253 -1.81 -5.54 -4.74
N ARG A 254 -0.96 -4.86 -3.96
CA ARG A 254 -0.40 -3.55 -4.32
C ARG A 254 1.11 -3.58 -4.30
N ILE A 255 1.73 -3.20 -5.41
CA ILE A 255 3.18 -3.07 -5.53
C ILE A 255 3.49 -1.71 -6.16
N GLU A 256 4.22 -0.87 -5.44
CA GLU A 256 4.53 0.52 -5.80
C GLU A 256 6.02 0.81 -5.63
N LEU A 257 6.68 1.43 -6.62
CA LEU A 257 8.07 1.90 -6.49
C LEU A 257 9.04 0.76 -6.11
N CYS A 258 8.95 -0.37 -6.81
CA CYS A 258 9.85 -1.52 -6.68
C CYS A 258 10.58 -1.76 -8.02
N PRO A 259 11.63 -0.99 -8.34
CA PRO A 259 12.16 -0.88 -9.69
C PRO A 259 12.83 -2.16 -10.19
N ARG A 260 13.41 -2.99 -9.30
CA ARG A 260 14.13 -4.23 -9.66
C ARG A 260 13.24 -5.45 -9.81
N LEU A 261 11.94 -5.33 -9.56
CA LEU A 261 11.02 -6.45 -9.64
C LEU A 261 10.79 -6.83 -11.11
N THR A 262 11.43 -7.92 -11.54
CA THR A 262 11.48 -8.35 -12.95
C THR A 262 10.26 -9.14 -13.39
N TRP A 263 9.78 -10.04 -12.53
CA TRP A 263 8.60 -10.87 -12.77
C TRP A 263 7.86 -11.20 -11.47
N LEU A 264 6.53 -11.33 -11.57
CA LEU A 264 5.69 -11.66 -10.43
C LEU A 264 5.53 -13.18 -10.10
N PRO A 265 5.88 -14.15 -10.98
CA PRO A 265 5.78 -15.57 -10.59
C PRO A 265 6.97 -16.45 -11.05
N GLU A 266 7.85 -16.80 -10.11
CA GLU A 266 8.19 -18.22 -9.91
C GLU A 266 7.38 -18.81 -8.73
N GLY A 267 6.78 -17.91 -7.92
CA GLY A 267 5.90 -18.18 -6.78
C GLY A 267 4.44 -18.44 -7.14
N LEU A 268 3.78 -17.43 -7.71
CA LEU A 268 2.34 -17.40 -8.00
C LEU A 268 1.96 -18.28 -9.21
N MET A 269 2.17 -19.58 -9.11
CA MET A 269 1.89 -20.56 -10.18
C MET A 269 0.39 -20.88 -10.35
N GLU A 270 -0.48 -20.36 -9.49
CA GLU A 270 -1.90 -20.67 -9.45
C GLU A 270 -2.78 -19.44 -9.73
N ASP A 271 -3.99 -19.69 -10.20
CA ASP A 271 -5.04 -18.68 -10.33
C ASP A 271 -5.26 -17.96 -8.99
N LEU A 272 -5.56 -16.66 -9.00
CA LEU A 272 -5.92 -15.91 -7.80
C LEU A 272 -7.45 -15.74 -7.77
N PRO A 273 -8.21 -16.69 -7.21
CA PRO A 273 -9.66 -16.76 -7.38
C PRO A 273 -10.42 -15.66 -6.62
N LYS A 274 -9.78 -15.02 -5.64
CA LYS A 274 -10.37 -13.97 -4.80
C LYS A 274 -9.88 -12.57 -5.10
N LEU A 275 -8.89 -12.39 -5.99
CA LEU A 275 -8.27 -11.09 -6.20
C LEU A 275 -9.28 -10.13 -6.83
N THR A 276 -9.59 -9.06 -6.11
CA THR A 276 -10.48 -7.97 -6.56
C THR A 276 -9.69 -6.76 -7.04
N THR A 277 -8.48 -6.56 -6.49
CA THR A 277 -7.70 -5.33 -6.69
C THR A 277 -6.25 -5.66 -6.98
N LEU A 278 -5.78 -5.23 -8.15
CA LEU A 278 -4.38 -5.33 -8.57
C LEU A 278 -3.85 -3.93 -8.89
N LEU A 279 -2.84 -3.49 -8.15
CA LEU A 279 -2.17 -2.21 -8.34
C LEU A 279 -0.67 -2.43 -8.53
N LEU A 280 -0.15 -1.99 -9.67
CA LEU A 280 1.24 -2.13 -10.08
C LEU A 280 1.74 -0.78 -10.58
N LEU A 281 2.52 -0.06 -9.77
CA LEU A 281 3.00 1.29 -10.09
C LEU A 281 4.53 1.38 -9.99
N ASP A 282 5.14 2.03 -10.98
CA ASP A 282 6.56 2.37 -11.02
C ASP A 282 7.46 1.14 -10.82
N LEU A 283 7.28 0.13 -11.68
CA LEU A 283 8.04 -1.11 -11.72
C LEU A 283 8.90 -1.15 -12.99
N GLU A 284 10.12 -0.62 -12.91
CA GLU A 284 11.00 -0.36 -14.06
C GLU A 284 11.41 -1.63 -14.81
N GLU A 285 11.77 -2.68 -14.07
CA GLU A 285 12.22 -3.95 -14.60
C GLU A 285 11.08 -4.92 -14.93
N LEU A 286 9.84 -4.58 -14.58
CA LEU A 286 8.70 -5.48 -14.77
C LEU A 286 8.46 -5.72 -16.27
N ALA A 287 8.96 -6.85 -16.74
CA ALA A 287 8.81 -7.26 -18.12
C ALA A 287 7.59 -8.14 -18.28
N CYS A 288 7.17 -8.92 -17.28
CA CYS A 288 5.99 -9.77 -17.39
C CYS A 288 5.35 -10.01 -16.03
N LEU A 289 4.04 -10.26 -16.02
CA LEU A 289 3.31 -10.64 -14.82
C LEU A 289 3.16 -12.14 -14.63
N ALA A 290 3.21 -12.91 -15.71
CA ALA A 290 3.32 -14.35 -15.64
C ALA A 290 3.89 -14.99 -16.90
N GLN A 291 4.52 -16.15 -16.75
CA GLN A 291 4.94 -16.98 -17.88
C GLN A 291 3.76 -17.70 -18.57
N GLY A 292 2.53 -17.58 -18.03
CA GLY A 292 1.29 -18.13 -18.60
C GLY A 292 0.08 -17.21 -18.39
N THR A 293 -1.13 -17.70 -18.68
CA THR A 293 -2.38 -16.95 -18.46
C THR A 293 -2.83 -17.09 -17.01
N ILE A 294 -2.46 -16.15 -16.13
CA ILE A 294 -3.06 -16.08 -14.78
C ILE A 294 -4.54 -15.73 -14.93
N LYS A 295 -5.46 -16.51 -14.36
CA LYS A 295 -6.86 -16.11 -14.29
C LYS A 295 -7.12 -15.31 -13.02
N LEU A 296 -7.71 -14.13 -13.18
CA LEU A 296 -8.18 -13.27 -12.09
C LEU A 296 -9.71 -13.09 -12.20
N PRO A 297 -10.50 -14.15 -11.98
CA PRO A 297 -11.92 -14.18 -12.34
C PRO A 297 -12.78 -13.16 -11.57
N LYS A 298 -12.31 -12.68 -10.42
CA LYS A 298 -13.00 -11.70 -9.57
C LYS A 298 -12.40 -10.29 -9.63
N LEU A 299 -11.47 -10.02 -10.55
CA LEU A 299 -10.81 -8.72 -10.60
C LEU A 299 -11.80 -7.61 -10.94
N GLU A 300 -11.88 -6.61 -10.06
CA GLU A 300 -12.75 -5.44 -10.18
C GLU A 300 -11.94 -4.18 -10.50
N ARG A 301 -10.74 -4.04 -9.93
CA ARG A 301 -9.89 -2.85 -10.08
C ARG A 301 -8.49 -3.24 -10.55
N LEU A 302 -8.09 -2.74 -11.71
CA LEU A 302 -6.77 -2.97 -12.30
C LEU A 302 -6.08 -1.64 -12.59
N TRP A 303 -5.02 -1.35 -11.86
CA TRP A 303 -4.17 -0.16 -12.07
C TRP A 303 -2.75 -0.58 -12.40
N VAL A 304 -2.28 -0.22 -13.59
CA VAL A 304 -0.92 -0.51 -14.06
C VAL A 304 -0.31 0.77 -14.58
N GLY A 305 0.84 1.15 -14.05
CA GLY A 305 1.56 2.28 -14.62
C GLY A 305 3.00 2.47 -14.20
N GLY A 306 3.74 3.26 -14.96
CA GLY A 306 5.17 3.44 -14.73
C GLY A 306 5.99 2.15 -14.94
N CYS A 307 5.53 1.27 -15.82
CA CYS A 307 6.19 0.01 -16.15
C CYS A 307 6.68 0.03 -17.61
N PRO A 308 7.88 0.58 -17.89
CA PRO A 308 8.35 0.86 -19.25
C PRO A 308 8.65 -0.40 -20.07
N LYS A 309 8.92 -1.54 -19.42
CA LYS A 309 9.19 -2.81 -20.11
C LYS A 309 7.93 -3.56 -20.53
N LEU A 310 6.77 -3.28 -19.94
CA LEU A 310 5.50 -3.93 -20.27
C LEU A 310 5.07 -3.60 -21.71
N THR A 311 4.98 -4.64 -22.52
CA THR A 311 4.52 -4.60 -23.91
C THR A 311 3.00 -4.72 -24.02
N SER A 312 2.46 -4.41 -25.21
CA SER A 312 1.02 -4.54 -25.49
C SER A 312 0.49 -5.95 -25.25
N GLN A 313 1.27 -6.98 -25.61
CA GLN A 313 0.89 -8.38 -25.41
C GLN A 313 0.70 -8.72 -23.93
N GLN A 314 1.54 -8.17 -23.05
CA GLN A 314 1.48 -8.45 -21.60
C GLN A 314 0.32 -7.74 -20.94
N VAL A 315 0.05 -6.49 -21.33
CA VAL A 315 -1.16 -5.77 -20.90
C VAL A 315 -2.41 -6.49 -21.43
N ASP A 316 -2.39 -6.99 -22.66
CA ASP A 316 -3.50 -7.78 -23.21
C ASP A 316 -3.71 -9.09 -22.44
N MET A 317 -2.66 -9.82 -22.09
CA MET A 317 -2.79 -11.02 -21.24
C MET A 317 -3.44 -10.72 -19.88
N LEU A 318 -3.19 -9.53 -19.30
CA LEU A 318 -3.87 -9.09 -18.07
C LEU A 318 -5.31 -8.69 -18.26
N LEU A 319 -5.72 -8.33 -19.46
CA LEU A 319 -7.06 -7.86 -19.75
C LEU A 319 -7.96 -9.02 -20.22
N GLN A 320 -7.40 -10.15 -20.64
CA GLN A 320 -8.17 -11.31 -21.08
C GLN A 320 -9.09 -11.90 -19.99
N ASN A 321 -10.34 -12.19 -20.37
CA ASN A 321 -11.32 -12.94 -19.57
C ASN A 321 -11.82 -12.27 -18.26
N HIS A 322 -11.77 -10.93 -18.16
CA HIS A 322 -12.25 -10.21 -16.97
C HIS A 322 -13.70 -9.76 -17.14
N THR A 323 -14.64 -10.54 -16.59
CA THR A 323 -16.08 -10.23 -16.61
C THR A 323 -16.51 -9.31 -15.47
N GLN A 324 -15.65 -9.13 -14.45
CA GLN A 324 -15.95 -8.40 -13.22
C GLN A 324 -15.34 -7.00 -13.16
N LEU A 325 -14.48 -6.63 -14.12
CA LEU A 325 -13.72 -5.39 -14.06
C LEU A 325 -14.64 -4.16 -14.10
N THR A 326 -14.52 -3.30 -13.09
CA THR A 326 -15.27 -2.04 -12.95
C THR A 326 -14.37 -0.82 -13.17
N HIS A 327 -13.09 -0.90 -12.81
CA HIS A 327 -12.12 0.20 -12.95
C HIS A 327 -10.84 -0.27 -13.64
N LEU A 328 -10.45 0.43 -14.70
CA LEU A 328 -9.21 0.20 -15.43
C LEU A 328 -8.39 1.50 -15.51
N TRP A 329 -7.17 1.47 -14.98
CA TRP A 329 -6.22 2.58 -15.09
C TRP A 329 -4.90 2.11 -15.69
N LEU A 330 -4.55 2.67 -16.84
CA LEU A 330 -3.27 2.49 -17.51
C LEU A 330 -2.52 3.83 -17.52
N LYS A 331 -1.32 3.89 -16.92
CA LYS A 331 -0.55 5.15 -16.82
C LYS A 331 0.90 4.98 -17.23
N LYS A 332 1.48 5.89 -18.02
CA LYS A 332 2.94 5.91 -18.28
C LYS A 332 3.45 4.55 -18.81
N LEU A 333 2.76 3.96 -19.78
CA LEU A 333 3.14 2.69 -20.42
C LEU A 333 3.77 2.97 -21.79
N GLU A 334 5.10 3.01 -21.84
CA GLU A 334 5.87 3.48 -22.99
C GLU A 334 5.82 2.53 -24.21
N ARG A 335 5.62 1.23 -23.98
CA ARG A 335 5.55 0.19 -25.03
C ARG A 335 4.11 -0.27 -25.35
N LEU A 336 3.10 0.42 -24.80
CA LEU A 336 1.70 0.14 -25.11
C LEU A 336 1.33 0.77 -26.47
N ARG A 337 1.20 -0.06 -27.50
CA ARG A 337 0.83 0.34 -28.87
C ARG A 337 -0.65 0.09 -29.18
N LYS A 338 -1.20 -1.02 -28.67
CA LYS A 338 -2.57 -1.48 -28.91
C LYS A 338 -3.12 -2.23 -27.69
N LEU A 339 -4.45 -2.40 -27.62
CA LEU A 339 -5.17 -3.15 -26.59
C LEU A 339 -6.02 -4.27 -27.20
N SER A 340 -5.39 -5.27 -27.82
CA SER A 340 -6.09 -6.27 -28.65
C SER A 340 -6.90 -7.32 -27.87
N ALA A 341 -6.65 -7.50 -26.57
CA ALA A 341 -7.41 -8.43 -25.73
C ALA A 341 -8.90 -8.12 -25.67
N LEU A 342 -9.26 -6.86 -25.95
CA LEU A 342 -10.61 -6.29 -25.82
C LEU A 342 -11.49 -6.50 -27.06
N VAL A 343 -10.99 -7.19 -28.09
CA VAL A 343 -11.66 -7.35 -29.41
C VAL A 343 -12.39 -8.68 -29.55
N ARG A 344 -12.04 -9.69 -28.75
CA ARG A 344 -12.71 -10.99 -28.80
C ARG A 344 -14.07 -10.80 -28.14
N GLY A 345 -15.16 -11.11 -28.84
CA GLY A 345 -16.54 -10.91 -28.38
C GLY A 345 -16.96 -11.78 -27.19
N ASP A 346 -16.10 -11.84 -26.17
CA ASP A 346 -16.39 -12.40 -24.87
C ASP A 346 -17.09 -11.35 -24.00
N ALA A 347 -17.77 -11.79 -22.95
CA ALA A 347 -18.52 -10.94 -22.03
C ALA A 347 -17.61 -10.06 -21.14
N SER A 348 -16.35 -9.82 -21.53
CA SER A 348 -15.39 -9.05 -20.76
C SER A 348 -15.77 -7.58 -20.75
N PHE A 349 -15.48 -6.88 -19.65
CA PHE A 349 -15.72 -5.43 -19.47
C PHE A 349 -17.18 -4.95 -19.52
N LEU A 350 -18.19 -5.83 -19.58
CA LEU A 350 -19.60 -5.44 -19.47
C LEU A 350 -19.95 -4.71 -18.17
N LYS A 351 -19.08 -4.84 -17.16
CA LYS A 351 -19.18 -4.16 -15.86
C LYS A 351 -18.29 -2.93 -15.71
N LEU A 352 -17.50 -2.57 -16.73
CA LEU A 352 -16.56 -1.45 -16.63
C LEU A 352 -17.33 -0.14 -16.50
N GLU A 353 -17.04 0.61 -15.45
CA GLU A 353 -17.67 1.89 -15.09
C GLU A 353 -16.70 3.05 -15.31
N GLU A 354 -15.40 2.84 -15.01
CA GLU A 354 -14.38 3.86 -15.17
C GLU A 354 -13.16 3.34 -15.94
N MET A 355 -12.72 4.12 -16.92
CA MET A 355 -11.51 3.85 -17.69
C MET A 355 -10.64 5.10 -17.79
N ARG A 356 -9.37 4.99 -17.40
CA ARG A 356 -8.37 6.05 -17.50
C ARG A 356 -7.12 5.54 -18.22
N ILE A 357 -6.74 6.22 -19.30
CA ILE A 357 -5.46 6.01 -19.98
C ILE A 357 -4.70 7.33 -19.98
N GLU A 358 -3.52 7.33 -19.37
CA GLU A 358 -2.70 8.53 -19.18
C GLU A 358 -1.25 8.28 -19.60
N LEU A 359 -0.63 9.22 -20.32
CA LEU A 359 0.81 9.17 -20.62
C LEU A 359 1.26 7.86 -21.32
N CYS A 360 0.45 7.31 -22.21
CA CYS A 360 0.82 6.15 -23.04
C CYS A 360 1.20 6.62 -24.46
N PRO A 361 2.47 7.03 -24.71
CA PRO A 361 2.82 7.80 -25.89
C PRO A 361 2.70 7.02 -27.20
N MET A 362 2.83 5.70 -27.18
CA MET A 362 2.80 4.85 -28.37
C MET A 362 1.41 4.33 -28.75
N LEU A 363 0.39 4.60 -27.93
CA LEU A 363 -0.96 4.10 -28.16
C LEU A 363 -1.62 4.88 -29.30
N SER A 364 -1.92 4.20 -30.41
CA SER A 364 -2.45 4.85 -31.63
C SER A 364 -3.97 4.95 -31.68
N SER A 365 -4.66 4.02 -31.03
CA SER A 365 -6.10 3.84 -31.09
C SER A 365 -6.60 3.02 -29.90
N ILE A 366 -7.87 3.21 -29.54
CA ILE A 366 -8.61 2.28 -28.68
C ILE A 366 -9.38 1.32 -29.61
N PRO A 367 -9.38 0.00 -29.34
CA PRO A 367 -10.06 -0.96 -30.21
C PRO A 367 -11.56 -0.74 -30.26
N ASP A 368 -12.17 -0.90 -31.44
CA ASP A 368 -13.63 -0.73 -31.64
C ASP A 368 -14.46 -1.68 -30.79
N GLY A 369 -13.94 -2.89 -30.54
CA GLY A 369 -14.56 -3.88 -29.68
C GLY A 369 -14.86 -3.32 -28.30
N LEU A 370 -13.97 -2.47 -27.75
CA LEU A 370 -14.17 -1.79 -26.48
C LEU A 370 -15.28 -0.74 -26.58
N LEU A 371 -15.24 0.14 -27.58
CA LEU A 371 -16.17 1.26 -27.69
C LEU A 371 -17.57 0.91 -28.19
N LYS A 372 -17.79 -0.34 -28.62
CA LYS A 372 -19.12 -0.89 -28.94
C LYS A 372 -19.73 -1.72 -27.81
N SER A 373 -18.93 -2.20 -26.85
CA SER A 373 -19.31 -3.25 -25.89
C SER A 373 -19.32 -2.81 -24.43
N LEU A 374 -19.20 -1.52 -24.13
CA LEU A 374 -19.15 -0.99 -22.76
C LEU A 374 -20.50 -0.37 -22.33
N PRO A 375 -21.52 -1.17 -21.97
CA PRO A 375 -22.87 -0.67 -21.65
C PRO A 375 -22.95 0.07 -20.30
N LYS A 376 -21.92 -0.01 -19.46
CA LYS A 376 -21.90 0.58 -18.12
C LYS A 376 -20.86 1.69 -17.93
N LEU A 377 -20.05 1.99 -18.94
CA LEU A 377 -18.99 2.99 -18.80
C LEU A 377 -19.60 4.36 -18.54
N ARG A 378 -19.26 4.94 -17.38
CA ARG A 378 -19.70 6.26 -16.91
C ARG A 378 -18.62 7.31 -17.13
N LYS A 379 -17.36 6.92 -16.95
CA LYS A 379 -16.23 7.84 -16.99
C LYS A 379 -15.11 7.33 -17.91
N LEU A 380 -14.71 8.18 -18.86
CA LEU A 380 -13.59 7.92 -19.77
C LEU A 380 -12.60 9.08 -19.72
N GLU A 381 -11.36 8.80 -19.33
CA GLU A 381 -10.27 9.79 -19.30
C GLU A 381 -9.13 9.37 -20.24
N LEU A 382 -8.85 10.22 -21.24
CA LEU A 382 -7.77 10.07 -22.21
C LEU A 382 -6.82 11.26 -22.10
N LEU A 383 -5.66 11.02 -21.47
CA LEU A 383 -4.76 12.08 -21.05
C LEU A 383 -3.36 11.87 -21.64
N GLN A 384 -2.84 12.87 -22.33
CA GLN A 384 -1.47 12.93 -22.85
C GLN A 384 -1.12 11.73 -23.77
N LEU A 385 -2.02 11.43 -24.73
CA LEU A 385 -1.87 10.32 -25.68
C LEU A 385 -1.36 10.84 -27.04
N TYR A 386 -0.03 11.00 -27.14
CA TYR A 386 0.61 11.73 -28.23
C TYR A 386 0.46 11.09 -29.62
N GLN A 387 0.49 9.76 -29.74
CA GLN A 387 0.33 9.07 -31.03
C GLN A 387 -1.12 8.68 -31.35
N MET A 388 -2.08 9.05 -30.50
CA MET A 388 -3.48 8.69 -30.73
C MET A 388 -4.05 9.47 -31.92
N THR A 389 -4.43 8.76 -32.98
CA THR A 389 -4.97 9.36 -34.21
C THR A 389 -6.48 9.22 -34.32
N SER A 390 -7.04 8.19 -33.70
CA SER A 390 -8.47 7.93 -33.62
C SER A 390 -8.87 7.41 -32.26
N LEU A 391 -10.11 7.72 -31.87
CA LEU A 391 -10.72 7.12 -30.68
C LEU A 391 -11.16 5.68 -30.96
N SER A 392 -11.55 5.40 -32.20
CA SER A 392 -11.98 4.07 -32.67
C SER A 392 -11.31 3.77 -34.03
N GLU A 393 -10.98 2.51 -34.31
CA GLU A 393 -10.36 2.06 -35.57
C GLU A 393 -11.34 2.12 -36.76
N GLN A 394 -12.64 1.82 -36.54
CA GLN A 394 -13.70 1.83 -37.57
C GLN A 394 -14.69 2.99 -37.42
N GLY A 395 -14.49 3.89 -36.46
CA GLY A 395 -15.21 5.16 -36.41
C GLY A 395 -16.67 5.07 -35.94
N THR A 396 -17.07 3.98 -35.27
CA THR A 396 -18.40 3.83 -34.64
C THR A 396 -18.19 3.63 -33.14
N VAL A 397 -18.60 4.62 -32.34
CA VAL A 397 -18.47 4.63 -30.87
C VAL A 397 -19.87 4.63 -30.31
N SER A 398 -20.20 3.72 -29.40
CA SER A 398 -21.50 3.71 -28.71
C SER A 398 -21.28 3.55 -27.22
N LEU A 399 -21.39 4.66 -26.49
CA LEU A 399 -21.22 4.69 -25.04
C LEU A 399 -22.50 5.24 -24.40
N PRO A 400 -23.56 4.41 -24.28
CA PRO A 400 -24.91 4.87 -23.96
C PRO A 400 -25.06 5.42 -22.53
N LYS A 401 -24.13 5.13 -21.62
CA LYS A 401 -24.16 5.56 -20.22
C LYS A 401 -23.01 6.50 -19.84
N LEU A 402 -22.23 6.99 -20.81
CA LEU A 402 -21.10 7.86 -20.50
C LEU A 402 -21.61 9.19 -19.95
N GLU A 403 -21.16 9.54 -18.75
CA GLU A 403 -21.53 10.75 -18.02
C GLU A 403 -20.37 11.79 -18.09
N SER A 404 -19.12 11.32 -18.05
CA SER A 404 -17.93 12.19 -18.03
C SER A 404 -16.89 11.74 -19.05
N LEU A 405 -16.48 12.65 -19.95
CA LEU A 405 -15.43 12.44 -20.95
C LEU A 405 -14.31 13.48 -20.83
N TRP A 406 -13.07 13.02 -20.68
CA TRP A 406 -11.88 13.88 -20.63
C TRP A 406 -10.96 13.52 -21.79
N VAL A 407 -10.63 14.52 -22.62
CA VAL A 407 -9.65 14.40 -23.71
C VAL A 407 -8.66 15.55 -23.56
N ILE A 408 -7.50 15.26 -22.98
CA ILE A 408 -6.49 16.28 -22.65
C ILE A 408 -5.16 15.89 -23.26
N GLY A 409 -4.53 16.79 -24.03
CA GLY A 409 -3.17 16.57 -24.53
C GLY A 409 -3.05 15.44 -25.55
N CYS A 410 -4.01 15.31 -26.47
CA CYS A 410 -4.00 14.32 -27.56
C CYS A 410 -3.80 15.02 -28.92
N PRO A 411 -2.58 15.46 -29.28
CA PRO A 411 -2.33 16.35 -30.41
C PRO A 411 -2.55 15.74 -31.80
N ASN A 412 -2.45 14.42 -31.95
CA ASN A 412 -2.66 13.73 -33.23
C ASN A 412 -4.11 13.31 -33.46
N LEU A 413 -5.00 13.55 -32.49
CA LEU A 413 -6.40 13.18 -32.63
C LEU A 413 -7.08 14.11 -33.65
N SER A 414 -7.75 13.54 -34.65
CA SER A 414 -8.38 14.35 -35.70
C SER A 414 -9.74 14.94 -35.28
N TYR A 415 -10.03 16.16 -35.74
CA TYR A 415 -11.32 16.84 -35.52
C TYR A 415 -12.55 16.01 -35.92
N ARG A 416 -12.43 15.20 -36.99
CA ARG A 416 -13.51 14.29 -37.44
C ARG A 416 -13.94 13.29 -36.37
N GLN A 417 -13.05 12.89 -35.48
CA GLN A 417 -13.35 11.93 -34.41
C GLN A 417 -14.20 12.59 -33.32
N LEU A 418 -13.93 13.86 -32.98
CA LEU A 418 -14.73 14.63 -32.02
C LEU A 418 -16.16 14.85 -32.53
N GLY A 419 -16.34 15.16 -33.83
CA GLY A 419 -17.66 15.30 -34.43
C GLY A 419 -18.52 14.03 -34.36
N ARG A 420 -17.90 12.85 -34.53
CA ARG A 420 -18.60 11.56 -34.39
C ARG A 420 -19.03 11.27 -32.95
N LEU A 421 -18.22 11.63 -31.95
CA LEU A 421 -18.57 11.45 -30.53
C LEU A 421 -19.86 12.17 -30.14
N THR A 422 -20.13 13.35 -30.71
CA THR A 422 -21.29 14.16 -30.31
C THR A 422 -22.65 13.61 -30.73
N HIS A 423 -22.69 12.59 -31.59
CA HIS A 423 -23.94 11.92 -31.98
C HIS A 423 -24.32 10.75 -31.07
N ASP A 424 -23.34 10.13 -30.42
CA ASP A 424 -23.51 8.80 -29.82
C ASP A 424 -23.41 8.78 -28.27
N LEU A 425 -23.49 9.96 -27.62
CA LEU A 425 -23.33 10.13 -26.17
C LEU A 425 -24.57 10.76 -25.50
N PRO A 426 -25.69 10.02 -25.34
CA PRO A 426 -26.96 10.57 -24.88
C PRO A 426 -27.00 10.95 -23.38
N GLN A 427 -26.07 10.44 -22.57
CA GLN A 427 -26.04 10.65 -21.11
C GLN A 427 -24.93 11.59 -20.65
N LEU A 428 -24.16 12.18 -21.57
CA LEU A 428 -22.98 12.95 -21.22
C LEU A 428 -23.38 14.24 -20.48
N THR A 429 -22.88 14.39 -19.24
CA THR A 429 -23.09 15.57 -18.39
C THR A 429 -21.88 16.48 -18.36
N SER A 430 -20.67 15.91 -18.44
CA SER A 430 -19.42 16.65 -18.33
C SER A 430 -18.44 16.31 -19.46
N LEU A 431 -17.94 17.34 -20.15
CA LEU A 431 -16.95 17.20 -21.20
C LEU A 431 -15.76 18.14 -20.95
N PHE A 432 -14.56 17.57 -20.86
CA PHE A 432 -13.32 18.31 -20.62
C PHE A 432 -12.39 18.15 -21.83
N LEU A 433 -12.06 19.25 -22.48
CA LEU A 433 -11.18 19.32 -23.65
C LEU A 433 -9.98 20.21 -23.34
N GLY A 434 -8.80 19.61 -23.22
CA GLY A 434 -7.61 20.32 -22.76
C GLY A 434 -6.42 20.17 -23.71
N TRP A 435 -5.62 21.21 -23.89
CA TRP A 435 -4.31 21.09 -24.58
C TRP A 435 -4.42 20.51 -26.00
N LEU A 436 -5.46 20.89 -26.75
CA LEU A 436 -5.74 20.40 -28.11
C LEU A 436 -5.40 21.48 -29.15
N SER A 437 -4.17 21.47 -29.66
CA SER A 437 -3.71 22.44 -30.66
C SER A 437 -4.42 22.32 -32.01
N TRP A 438 -5.02 21.18 -32.34
CA TRP A 438 -5.77 20.98 -33.58
C TRP A 438 -7.22 21.48 -33.49
N LEU A 439 -7.72 21.79 -32.29
CA LEU A 439 -9.12 22.17 -32.09
C LEU A 439 -9.33 23.63 -32.50
N ARG A 440 -9.86 23.84 -33.72
CA ARG A 440 -10.15 25.18 -34.27
C ARG A 440 -11.56 25.68 -33.98
N SER A 441 -12.51 24.75 -33.92
CA SER A 441 -13.91 24.99 -33.59
C SER A 441 -14.46 23.74 -32.91
N LEU A 442 -15.59 23.84 -32.22
CA LEU A 442 -16.33 22.65 -31.79
C LEU A 442 -17.36 22.23 -32.86
N PRO A 443 -17.70 20.93 -32.97
CA PRO A 443 -18.79 20.48 -33.82
C PRO A 443 -20.12 21.07 -33.32
N GLN A 444 -20.95 21.60 -34.23
CA GLN A 444 -22.23 22.21 -33.89
C GLN A 444 -23.15 21.25 -33.14
N GLN A 445 -23.03 19.96 -33.45
CA GLN A 445 -23.71 18.83 -32.82
C GLN A 445 -23.55 18.77 -31.29
N ILE A 446 -22.51 19.39 -30.72
CA ILE A 446 -22.31 19.45 -29.27
C ILE A 446 -23.45 20.20 -28.56
N THR A 447 -24.15 21.11 -29.27
CA THR A 447 -25.37 21.79 -28.79
C THR A 447 -26.59 20.87 -28.70
N ASN A 448 -26.51 19.66 -29.25
CA ASN A 448 -27.60 18.69 -29.26
C ASN A 448 -27.44 17.60 -28.19
N ILE A 449 -26.34 17.60 -27.42
CA ILE A 449 -26.16 16.67 -26.29
C ILE A 449 -27.16 17.06 -25.18
N PRO A 450 -28.16 16.23 -24.86
CA PRO A 450 -29.34 16.65 -24.11
C PRO A 450 -29.07 16.90 -22.63
N LYS A 451 -28.09 16.19 -22.04
CA LYS A 451 -27.77 16.24 -20.61
C LYS A 451 -26.48 17.01 -20.30
N LEU A 452 -25.86 17.66 -21.29
CA LEU A 452 -24.58 18.32 -21.05
C LEU A 452 -24.80 19.53 -20.12
N GLU A 453 -24.18 19.48 -18.96
CA GLU A 453 -24.23 20.51 -17.92
C GLU A 453 -22.91 21.27 -17.86
N THR A 454 -21.78 20.56 -17.99
CA THR A 454 -20.43 21.13 -17.89
C THR A 454 -19.64 20.90 -19.17
N LEU A 455 -19.07 21.97 -19.72
CA LEU A 455 -18.09 21.94 -20.81
C LEU A 455 -16.92 22.82 -20.42
N GLU A 456 -15.78 22.18 -20.14
CA GLU A 456 -14.53 22.87 -19.87
C GLU A 456 -13.61 22.74 -21.09
N ILE A 457 -13.10 23.87 -21.57
CA ILE A 457 -12.08 23.93 -22.61
C ILE A 457 -10.91 24.74 -22.10
N SER A 458 -9.76 24.09 -21.97
CA SER A 458 -8.57 24.73 -21.40
C SER A 458 -7.35 24.55 -22.31
N HIS A 459 -6.54 25.60 -22.44
CA HIS A 459 -5.27 25.55 -23.18
C HIS A 459 -5.40 25.06 -24.64
N CYS A 460 -6.44 25.49 -25.37
CA CYS A 460 -6.64 25.19 -26.79
C CYS A 460 -6.31 26.43 -27.65
N PRO A 461 -5.05 26.65 -28.06
CA PRO A 461 -4.57 27.94 -28.57
C PRO A 461 -5.11 28.32 -29.95
N ASN A 462 -5.69 27.38 -30.69
CA ASN A 462 -6.22 27.62 -32.04
C ASN A 462 -7.75 27.65 -32.08
N LEU A 463 -8.43 27.58 -30.93
CA LEU A 463 -9.90 27.62 -30.86
C LEU A 463 -10.39 29.04 -31.15
N VAL A 464 -11.02 29.23 -32.31
CA VAL A 464 -11.50 30.55 -32.77
C VAL A 464 -12.99 30.74 -32.54
N SER A 465 -13.76 29.65 -32.50
CA SER A 465 -15.21 29.73 -32.34
C SER A 465 -15.81 28.56 -31.59
N VAL A 466 -16.85 28.85 -30.82
CA VAL A 466 -17.75 27.88 -30.22
C VAL A 466 -19.14 28.02 -30.86
N PRO A 467 -19.92 26.92 -31.02
CA PRO A 467 -21.23 26.93 -31.65
C PRO A 467 -22.22 27.92 -31.02
N ASP A 468 -22.98 28.59 -31.87
CA ASP A 468 -24.06 29.48 -31.46
C ASP A 468 -25.08 28.73 -30.58
N GLY A 469 -25.53 29.37 -29.51
CA GLY A 469 -26.49 28.79 -28.56
C GLY A 469 -25.87 27.91 -27.47
N LEU A 470 -24.59 27.52 -27.57
CA LEU A 470 -23.91 26.75 -26.53
C LEU A 470 -23.82 27.54 -25.21
N THR A 471 -23.47 28.83 -25.29
CA THR A 471 -23.43 29.75 -24.14
C THR A 471 -24.81 29.93 -23.50
N ARG A 472 -25.88 30.02 -24.31
CA ARG A 472 -27.25 30.11 -23.80
C ARG A 472 -27.69 28.83 -23.09
N ARG A 473 -27.24 27.67 -23.58
CA ARG A 473 -27.63 26.36 -23.04
C ARG A 473 -26.89 26.02 -21.74
N LEU A 474 -25.58 26.24 -21.70
CA LEU A 474 -24.74 25.82 -20.57
C LEU A 474 -24.62 26.90 -19.48
N GLY A 475 -24.78 28.18 -19.82
CA GLY A 475 -24.68 29.27 -18.85
C GLY A 475 -23.35 29.23 -18.08
N SER A 476 -23.42 29.04 -16.76
CA SER A 476 -22.26 28.93 -15.87
C SER A 476 -21.45 27.64 -16.03
N GLY A 477 -22.00 26.62 -16.69
CA GLY A 477 -21.31 25.35 -16.92
C GLY A 477 -20.36 25.37 -18.12
N LEU A 478 -20.24 26.50 -18.83
CA LEU A 478 -19.26 26.69 -19.90
C LEU A 478 -18.04 27.43 -19.35
N GLU A 479 -16.92 26.72 -19.25
CA GLU A 479 -15.64 27.31 -18.83
C GLU A 479 -14.64 27.24 -19.99
N ILE A 480 -14.17 28.39 -20.46
CA ILE A 480 -13.13 28.48 -21.50
C ILE A 480 -11.97 29.27 -20.93
N SER A 481 -10.78 28.65 -20.86
CA SER A 481 -9.57 29.27 -20.33
C SER A 481 -8.38 29.05 -21.24
N ASN A 482 -7.49 30.04 -21.34
CA ASN A 482 -6.26 29.96 -22.13
C ASN A 482 -6.48 29.52 -23.60
N CYS A 483 -7.52 30.06 -24.25
CA CYS A 483 -7.88 29.89 -25.66
C CYS A 483 -7.83 31.25 -26.40
N GLN A 484 -7.80 31.25 -27.75
CA GLN A 484 -7.64 32.46 -28.57
C GLN A 484 -8.86 33.40 -28.53
#